data_AF-A0A7Y6F2B9-F1
#
_entry.id   AF-A0A7Y6F2B9-F1
#
_cell.length_a   1.000
_cell.length_b   1.000
_cell.length_c   1.000
_cell.angle_alpha   90.00
_cell.angle_beta   90.00
_cell.angle_gamma   90.00
#
_symmetry.space_group_name_H-M   'P 1'
#
loop_
_entity.id
_entity.type
_entity.pdbx_description
1 polymer ?
#
loop_
_entity_poly.entity_id
_entity_poly.type
_entity_poly.pdbx_seq_one_letter_code
_entity_poly.pdbx_strand_id
1 'polypeptide(L)'
;MRAVTWQGRRDVRVETVPDPRIEEPTDVIVRVTSTGLCGSDLHLYEPLGPFLDPGDILGHEPMGIVEEIGGAVTALKPGDRVVVPFNVSCGDCFMCDQGLQSQCETTQVTEYGTGAALFGYTKLYGQVPGGQAEYLRVPFGNTLPVKVEHGPPDDRYVYLSDVLPTAWQAVEYASVPPDGTVVVLGLGPIGDMAARIALHRGAGRVIGVDLVPERLNRAAAHGVIPLDWRRYGKDLPEAVAEYTGGRGADAVIDAVGMEAHGSPVAKGAQRAVGLLPDAVAQPLMEHAGVDRLAALHMAMRLVRRGGTVSVSGVYGGALDPMPLLTMFDRQIQLRMGQANVLRWVPEILPLLDDEDVLGVDHFATHAMPLEEAPKAYAMFQEKADGMVKTLLKP
;
A
#
# COMPACT_ATOMS: atom_id res chain seq x y z
N MET A 1 6.34 -24.92 -7.32
CA MET A 1 5.18 -24.28 -6.69
C MET A 1 4.37 -23.51 -7.73
N ARG A 2 3.10 -23.25 -7.43
CA ARG A 2 2.22 -22.34 -8.17
C ARG A 2 2.47 -20.92 -7.70
N ALA A 3 2.53 -19.97 -8.64
CA ALA A 3 2.74 -18.56 -8.35
C ALA A 3 2.09 -17.66 -9.41
N VAL A 4 1.58 -16.50 -8.98
CA VAL A 4 1.14 -15.42 -9.89
C VAL A 4 2.37 -14.76 -10.46
N THR A 5 2.50 -14.84 -11.78
CA THR A 5 3.62 -14.28 -12.53
C THR A 5 3.13 -13.21 -13.49
N TRP A 6 3.91 -12.16 -13.65
CA TRP A 6 3.70 -11.15 -14.67
C TRP A 6 4.13 -11.68 -16.04
N GLN A 7 3.31 -11.49 -17.08
CA GLN A 7 3.58 -11.94 -18.44
C GLN A 7 3.56 -10.80 -19.47
N GLY A 8 3.14 -9.62 -19.03
CA GLY A 8 2.97 -8.47 -19.88
C GLY A 8 1.94 -7.50 -19.31
N ARG A 9 1.78 -6.36 -19.99
CA ARG A 9 0.78 -5.37 -19.61
C ARG A 9 -0.61 -5.99 -19.61
N ARG A 10 -1.26 -6.01 -18.45
CA ARG A 10 -2.57 -6.64 -18.20
C ARG A 10 -2.62 -8.15 -18.50
N ASP A 11 -1.49 -8.84 -18.36
CA ASP A 11 -1.39 -10.29 -18.47
C ASP A 11 -0.61 -10.81 -17.27
N VAL A 12 -1.34 -11.37 -16.31
CA VAL A 12 -0.77 -12.14 -15.20
C VAL A 12 -1.33 -13.55 -15.29
N ARG A 13 -0.50 -14.54 -14.95
CA ARG A 13 -0.85 -15.95 -15.03
C ARG A 13 -0.36 -16.68 -13.81
N VAL A 14 -1.11 -17.71 -13.41
CA VAL A 14 -0.61 -18.64 -12.41
C VAL A 14 0.21 -19.69 -13.12
N GLU A 15 1.52 -19.66 -12.91
CA GLU A 15 2.49 -20.56 -13.55
C GLU A 15 3.12 -21.49 -12.53
N THR A 16 3.70 -22.59 -13.01
CA THR A 16 4.51 -23.47 -12.16
C THR A 16 5.96 -23.01 -12.23
N VAL A 17 6.49 -22.59 -11.09
CA VAL A 17 7.85 -22.09 -10.92
C VAL A 17 8.64 -23.00 -9.97
N PRO A 18 9.98 -22.96 -9.95
CA PRO A 18 10.77 -23.68 -8.96
C PRO A 18 10.38 -23.32 -7.53
N ASP A 19 10.41 -24.29 -6.61
CA ASP A 19 10.22 -24.02 -5.19
C ASP A 19 11.36 -23.13 -4.68
N PRO A 20 11.08 -22.15 -3.80
CA PRO A 20 12.12 -21.38 -3.16
C PRO A 20 12.93 -22.29 -2.23
N ARG A 21 14.21 -21.98 -2.08
CA ARG A 21 15.13 -22.68 -1.19
C ARG A 21 15.80 -21.69 -0.26
N ILE A 22 16.30 -22.17 0.87
CA ILE A 22 17.22 -21.40 1.71
C ILE A 22 18.46 -21.05 0.87
N GLU A 23 18.75 -19.76 0.72
CA GLU A 23 19.95 -19.27 0.03
C GLU A 23 20.98 -18.75 1.04
N GLU A 24 20.52 -18.11 2.11
CA GLU A 24 21.33 -17.63 3.22
C GLU A 24 20.95 -18.31 4.54
N PRO A 25 21.87 -18.50 5.50
CA PRO A 25 21.57 -19.10 6.80
C PRO A 25 20.51 -18.34 7.61
N THR A 26 20.22 -17.09 7.28
CA THR A 26 19.21 -16.25 7.91
C THR A 26 17.84 -16.30 7.24
N ASP A 27 17.69 -17.04 6.14
CA ASP A 27 16.42 -17.15 5.42
C ASP A 27 15.41 -18.04 6.16
N VAL A 28 14.14 -17.84 5.85
CA VAL A 28 13.05 -18.78 6.15
C VAL A 28 12.22 -19.03 4.90
N ILE A 29 11.70 -20.23 4.75
CA ILE A 29 10.65 -20.54 3.76
C ILE A 29 9.31 -20.52 4.48
N VAL A 30 8.40 -19.71 3.98
CA VAL A 30 7.02 -19.61 4.47
C VAL A 30 6.11 -20.26 3.46
N ARG A 31 5.33 -21.26 3.89
CA ARG A 31 4.18 -21.76 3.13
C ARG A 31 3.04 -20.76 3.30
N VAL A 32 2.70 -20.07 2.23
CA VAL A 32 1.71 -18.99 2.24
C VAL A 32 0.32 -19.60 2.43
N THR A 33 -0.46 -19.03 3.34
CA THR A 33 -1.84 -19.46 3.60
C THR A 33 -2.85 -18.40 3.15
N SER A 34 -2.43 -17.14 3.12
CA SER A 34 -3.21 -16.02 2.60
C SER A 34 -2.29 -14.93 2.10
N THR A 35 -2.68 -14.27 1.00
CA THR A 35 -1.89 -13.18 0.42
C THR A 35 -2.80 -12.13 -0.23
N GLY A 36 -2.51 -10.87 0.03
CA GLY A 36 -3.33 -9.76 -0.48
C GLY A 36 -3.08 -9.43 -1.95
N LEU A 37 -4.13 -8.93 -2.59
CA LEU A 37 -4.02 -8.10 -3.80
C LEU A 37 -4.05 -6.63 -3.38
N CYS A 38 -3.00 -5.89 -3.70
CA CYS A 38 -2.85 -4.48 -3.36
C CYS A 38 -3.13 -3.56 -4.55
N GLY A 39 -3.49 -2.31 -4.29
CA GLY A 39 -3.62 -1.28 -5.34
C GLY A 39 -2.30 -1.04 -6.07
N SER A 40 -1.17 -1.16 -5.38
CA SER A 40 0.17 -1.06 -5.97
C SER A 40 0.45 -2.19 -6.96
N ASP A 41 -0.14 -3.38 -6.81
CA ASP A 41 -0.02 -4.46 -7.79
C ASP A 41 -0.69 -4.07 -9.13
N LEU A 42 -1.70 -3.19 -9.12
CA LEU A 42 -2.26 -2.65 -10.36
C LEU A 42 -1.30 -1.68 -11.06
N HIS A 43 -0.36 -1.08 -10.33
CA HIS A 43 0.72 -0.31 -10.95
C HIS A 43 1.68 -1.23 -11.72
N LEU A 44 1.96 -2.42 -11.19
CA LEU A 44 2.73 -3.46 -11.89
C LEU A 44 1.97 -4.00 -13.11
N TYR A 45 0.65 -4.14 -12.96
CA TYR A 45 -0.24 -4.66 -13.99
C TYR A 45 -0.36 -3.76 -15.23
N GLU A 46 -0.19 -2.43 -15.10
CA GLU A 46 -0.31 -1.50 -16.23
C GLU A 46 0.85 -0.47 -16.37
N PRO A 47 1.01 0.54 -15.47
CA PRO A 47 1.95 1.64 -15.70
C PRO A 47 3.44 1.32 -15.52
N LEU A 48 3.81 0.34 -14.70
CA LEU A 48 5.21 0.02 -14.36
C LEU A 48 5.78 -1.18 -15.14
N GLY A 49 5.06 -1.66 -16.16
CA GLY A 49 5.50 -2.77 -17.02
C GLY A 49 6.95 -2.69 -17.51
N PRO A 50 7.50 -1.51 -17.90
CA PRO A 50 8.89 -1.42 -18.35
C PRO A 50 9.94 -1.84 -17.31
N PHE A 51 9.59 -1.92 -16.02
CA PHE A 51 10.50 -2.31 -14.94
C PHE A 51 10.25 -3.74 -14.42
N LEU A 52 9.53 -4.56 -15.19
CA LEU A 52 9.21 -5.96 -14.90
C LEU A 52 9.68 -6.85 -16.05
N ASP A 53 10.04 -8.08 -15.74
CA ASP A 53 10.30 -9.11 -16.72
C ASP A 53 9.21 -10.18 -16.71
N PRO A 54 8.89 -10.80 -17.88
CA PRO A 54 8.02 -11.97 -17.90
C PRO A 54 8.55 -13.08 -16.97
N GLY A 55 7.69 -13.56 -16.07
CA GLY A 55 8.02 -14.55 -15.05
C GLY A 55 8.21 -13.98 -13.64
N ASP A 56 8.28 -12.65 -13.47
CA ASP A 56 8.37 -12.03 -12.15
C ASP A 56 7.18 -12.43 -11.28
N ILE A 57 7.46 -12.96 -10.08
CA ILE A 57 6.45 -13.40 -9.11
C ILE A 57 5.93 -12.18 -8.35
N LEU A 58 4.62 -11.95 -8.37
CA LEU A 58 4.00 -10.74 -7.82
C LEU A 58 3.55 -10.89 -6.35
N GLY A 59 3.18 -9.76 -5.77
CA GLY A 59 2.46 -9.67 -4.50
C GLY A 59 3.35 -9.54 -3.28
N HIS A 60 2.91 -8.71 -2.33
CA HIS A 60 3.73 -8.26 -1.21
C HIS A 60 2.95 -8.18 0.10
N GLU A 61 1.81 -8.87 0.14
CA GLU A 61 0.97 -8.93 1.33
C GLU A 61 0.77 -10.37 1.87
N PRO A 62 1.81 -11.19 2.04
CA PRO A 62 1.62 -12.58 2.43
C PRO A 62 1.65 -12.78 3.94
N MET A 63 0.92 -13.79 4.37
CA MET A 63 1.13 -14.47 5.63
C MET A 63 1.08 -15.98 5.43
N GLY A 64 1.64 -16.71 6.39
CA GLY A 64 1.73 -18.15 6.27
C GLY A 64 2.30 -18.84 7.50
N ILE A 65 2.74 -20.06 7.26
CA ILE A 65 3.36 -20.94 8.25
C ILE A 65 4.81 -21.15 7.85
N VAL A 66 5.73 -20.98 8.79
CA VAL A 66 7.14 -21.30 8.57
C VAL A 66 7.27 -22.79 8.26
N GLU A 67 7.80 -23.11 7.08
CA GLU A 67 8.00 -24.47 6.58
C GLU A 67 9.44 -24.93 6.84
N GLU A 68 10.42 -24.07 6.53
CA GLU A 68 11.86 -24.34 6.67
C GLU A 68 12.59 -23.09 7.22
N ILE A 69 13.68 -23.30 7.97
CA ILE A 69 14.53 -22.22 8.48
C ILE A 69 15.99 -22.47 8.13
N GLY A 70 16.73 -21.39 7.85
CA GLY A 70 18.18 -21.42 7.73
C GLY A 70 18.87 -21.64 9.08
N GLY A 71 20.12 -22.10 9.04
CA GLY A 71 20.87 -22.51 10.24
C GLY A 71 21.21 -21.40 11.25
N ALA A 72 21.03 -20.12 10.89
CA ALA A 72 21.24 -18.96 11.77
C ALA A 72 19.92 -18.34 12.28
N VAL A 73 18.77 -18.93 11.95
CA VAL A 73 17.46 -18.50 12.47
C VAL A 73 17.23 -19.09 13.85
N THR A 74 16.86 -18.23 14.80
CA THR A 74 16.65 -18.57 16.21
C THR A 74 15.34 -18.03 16.77
N ALA A 75 14.75 -16.99 16.15
CA ALA A 75 13.50 -16.38 16.60
C ALA A 75 12.25 -17.19 16.19
N LEU A 76 12.38 -18.05 15.17
CA LEU A 76 11.29 -18.80 14.56
C LEU A 76 11.62 -20.29 14.49
N LYS A 77 10.58 -21.12 14.36
CA LYS A 77 10.69 -22.55 14.06
C LYS A 77 9.61 -22.98 13.05
N PRO A 78 9.80 -24.10 12.33
CA PRO A 78 8.74 -24.69 11.52
C PRO A 78 7.43 -24.86 12.32
N GLY A 79 6.31 -24.51 11.68
CA GLY A 79 4.98 -24.50 12.28
C GLY A 79 4.56 -23.16 12.90
N ASP A 80 5.48 -22.21 13.14
CA ASP A 80 5.09 -20.86 13.59
C ASP A 80 4.29 -20.13 12.50
N ARG A 81 3.26 -19.37 12.88
CA ARG A 81 2.53 -18.47 11.97
C ARG A 81 3.21 -17.12 11.92
N VAL A 82 3.40 -16.60 10.71
CA VAL A 82 4.05 -15.32 10.47
C VAL A 82 3.33 -14.49 9.42
N VAL A 83 3.29 -13.18 9.64
CA VAL A 83 2.98 -12.17 8.61
C VAL A 83 4.31 -11.60 8.12
N VAL A 84 4.43 -11.37 6.82
CA VAL A 84 5.67 -10.86 6.22
C VAL A 84 5.46 -9.41 5.79
N PRO A 85 6.13 -8.44 6.43
CA PRO A 85 6.17 -7.06 5.96
C PRO A 85 6.62 -6.94 4.51
N PHE A 86 6.01 -6.04 3.74
CA PHE A 86 6.36 -5.86 2.33
C PHE A 86 7.79 -5.30 2.11
N ASN A 87 8.34 -4.56 3.07
CA ASN A 87 9.72 -4.05 3.04
C ASN A 87 10.71 -5.16 3.39
N VAL A 88 11.60 -5.53 2.47
CA VAL A 88 12.71 -6.43 2.77
C VAL A 88 13.75 -5.64 3.57
N SER A 89 13.83 -5.85 4.88
CA SER A 89 14.67 -5.03 5.77
C SER A 89 15.42 -5.88 6.79
N CYS A 90 16.66 -5.48 7.10
CA CYS A 90 17.56 -6.26 7.96
C CYS A 90 17.23 -6.17 9.46
N GLY A 91 16.65 -5.05 9.89
CA GLY A 91 16.30 -4.79 11.29
C GLY A 91 17.43 -4.22 12.16
N ASP A 92 18.65 -4.04 11.64
CA ASP A 92 19.83 -3.64 12.43
C ASP A 92 20.71 -2.51 11.83
N CYS A 93 20.53 -2.14 10.55
CA CYS A 93 21.22 -0.99 9.97
C CYS A 93 20.76 0.33 10.62
N PHE A 94 21.49 1.43 10.38
CA PHE A 94 21.19 2.73 10.98
C PHE A 94 19.74 3.15 10.74
N MET A 95 19.24 3.00 9.51
CA MET A 95 17.85 3.35 9.19
C MET A 95 16.83 2.43 9.87
N CYS A 96 17.11 1.12 9.95
CA CYS A 96 16.21 0.19 10.63
C CYS A 96 16.11 0.45 12.13
N ASP A 97 17.22 0.79 12.79
CA ASP A 97 17.26 1.15 14.22
C ASP A 97 16.41 2.40 14.53
N GLN A 98 16.30 3.32 13.57
CA GLN A 98 15.43 4.50 13.67
C GLN A 98 13.96 4.21 13.33
N GLY A 99 13.62 2.97 12.96
CA GLY A 99 12.28 2.58 12.52
C GLY A 99 11.95 3.07 11.10
N LEU A 100 12.96 3.20 10.24
CA LEU A 100 12.84 3.58 8.82
C LEU A 100 13.12 2.37 7.92
N GLN A 101 12.36 1.28 8.09
CA GLN A 101 12.60 0.02 7.36
C GLN A 101 12.46 0.16 5.84
N SER A 102 11.63 1.08 5.36
CA SER A 102 11.54 1.38 3.92
C SER A 102 12.82 2.00 3.34
N GLN A 103 13.73 2.46 4.20
CA GLN A 103 15.01 3.05 3.87
C GLN A 103 16.19 2.17 4.35
N CYS A 104 15.97 0.87 4.55
CA CYS A 104 17.01 -0.06 4.95
C CYS A 104 18.25 0.03 4.04
N GLU A 105 19.42 0.29 4.64
CA GLU A 105 20.68 0.50 3.90
C GLU A 105 21.20 -0.83 3.32
N THR A 106 20.95 -1.95 4.01
CA THR A 106 21.40 -3.28 3.59
C THR A 106 20.72 -3.75 2.32
N THR A 107 19.45 -3.37 2.11
CA THR A 107 18.63 -3.79 0.98
C THR A 107 18.31 -2.63 0.04
N GLN A 108 18.97 -1.48 0.21
CA GLN A 108 18.78 -0.32 -0.64
C GLN A 108 19.13 -0.66 -2.10
N VAL A 109 18.24 -0.30 -3.01
CA VAL A 109 18.44 -0.52 -4.44
C VAL A 109 19.19 0.67 -5.04
N THR A 110 20.51 0.66 -4.85
CA THR A 110 21.39 1.76 -5.25
C THR A 110 21.49 1.97 -6.76
N GLU A 111 21.28 0.91 -7.57
CA GLU A 111 21.25 0.99 -9.04
C GLU A 111 20.22 2.01 -9.55
N TYR A 112 19.07 2.10 -8.89
CA TYR A 112 17.97 3.01 -9.25
C TYR A 112 17.83 4.21 -8.29
N GLY A 113 18.69 4.31 -7.27
CA GLY A 113 18.63 5.40 -6.28
C GLY A 113 17.35 5.42 -5.42
N THR A 114 16.70 4.27 -5.28
CA THR A 114 15.44 4.09 -4.55
C THR A 114 15.70 3.57 -3.12
N GLY A 115 14.61 3.29 -2.40
CA GLY A 115 14.66 2.78 -1.02
C GLY A 115 15.03 1.29 -0.91
N ALA A 116 14.64 0.69 0.21
CA ALA A 116 14.80 -0.73 0.47
C ALA A 116 14.06 -1.59 -0.56
N ALA A 117 14.59 -2.78 -0.84
CA ALA A 117 13.92 -3.75 -1.68
C ALA A 117 12.53 -4.14 -1.15
N LEU A 118 11.61 -4.45 -2.05
CA LEU A 118 10.24 -4.85 -1.75
C LEU A 118 9.95 -6.22 -2.36
N PHE A 119 9.19 -7.06 -1.66
CA PHE A 119 8.71 -8.32 -2.24
C PHE A 119 7.78 -8.05 -3.43
N GLY A 120 7.79 -8.93 -4.42
CA GLY A 120 6.82 -8.98 -5.51
C GLY A 120 6.67 -7.68 -6.30
N TYR A 121 7.75 -6.89 -6.39
CA TYR A 121 7.74 -5.55 -6.99
C TYR A 121 8.77 -5.43 -8.13
N THR A 122 8.91 -4.23 -8.69
CA THR A 122 9.74 -3.96 -9.87
C THR A 122 11.25 -3.98 -9.60
N LYS A 123 12.05 -3.92 -10.67
CA LYS A 123 13.51 -3.67 -10.63
C LYS A 123 13.91 -2.45 -9.82
N LEU A 124 13.07 -1.40 -9.84
CA LEU A 124 13.27 -0.21 -9.02
C LEU A 124 13.35 -0.53 -7.52
N TYR A 125 12.80 -1.66 -7.08
CA TYR A 125 12.84 -2.11 -5.69
C TYR A 125 13.37 -3.54 -5.57
N GLY A 126 14.31 -3.91 -6.44
CA GLY A 126 15.15 -5.09 -6.27
C GLY A 126 14.59 -6.38 -6.86
N GLN A 127 13.39 -6.35 -7.46
CA GLN A 127 12.80 -7.50 -8.17
C GLN A 127 12.78 -8.78 -7.32
N VAL A 128 12.55 -8.66 -6.02
CA VAL A 128 12.53 -9.79 -5.09
C VAL A 128 11.23 -10.58 -5.32
N PRO A 129 11.25 -11.93 -5.46
CA PRO A 129 10.04 -12.72 -5.67
C PRO A 129 8.95 -12.48 -4.62
N GLY A 130 7.71 -12.32 -5.08
CA GLY A 130 6.56 -12.01 -4.24
C GLY A 130 5.84 -13.20 -3.61
N GLY A 131 4.87 -12.88 -2.74
CA GLY A 131 4.10 -13.82 -1.94
C GLY A 131 2.74 -14.20 -2.50
N GLN A 132 2.36 -13.82 -3.72
CA GLN A 132 1.23 -14.44 -4.41
C GLN A 132 1.65 -15.79 -5.01
N ALA A 133 2.01 -16.73 -4.13
CA ALA A 133 2.54 -18.05 -4.44
C ALA A 133 2.25 -19.03 -3.30
N GLU A 134 2.45 -20.34 -3.52
CA GLU A 134 2.31 -21.34 -2.44
C GLU A 134 3.43 -21.24 -1.38
N TYR A 135 4.62 -20.80 -1.76
CA TYR A 135 5.76 -20.62 -0.86
C TYR A 135 6.51 -19.31 -1.14
N LEU A 136 7.15 -18.75 -0.11
CA LEU A 136 7.95 -17.54 -0.19
C LEU A 136 9.25 -17.70 0.59
N ARG A 137 10.38 -17.29 -0.01
CA ARG A 137 11.64 -17.09 0.70
C ARG A 137 11.63 -15.72 1.36
N VAL A 138 11.87 -15.67 2.67
CA VAL A 138 11.93 -14.44 3.44
C VAL A 138 13.33 -14.34 4.09
N PRO A 139 14.17 -13.37 3.70
CA PRO A 139 15.46 -13.14 4.34
C PRO A 139 15.27 -12.53 5.74
N PHE A 140 16.36 -12.50 6.52
CA PHE A 140 16.37 -11.88 7.85
C PHE A 140 15.31 -12.48 8.80
N GLY A 141 15.16 -13.80 8.81
CA GLY A 141 14.13 -14.53 9.55
C GLY A 141 14.08 -14.29 11.06
N ASN A 142 15.11 -13.66 11.64
CA ASN A 142 15.12 -13.26 13.05
C ASN A 142 14.42 -11.93 13.33
N THR A 143 14.27 -11.07 12.32
CA THR A 143 13.85 -9.66 12.49
C THR A 143 12.72 -9.24 11.57
N LEU A 144 12.62 -9.84 10.37
CA LEU A 144 11.65 -9.42 9.36
C LEU A 144 10.24 -10.02 9.57
N PRO A 145 10.04 -11.35 9.73
CA PRO A 145 8.70 -11.90 9.88
C PRO A 145 8.08 -11.53 11.24
N VAL A 146 6.82 -11.12 11.22
CA VAL A 146 6.04 -10.85 12.44
C VAL A 146 5.33 -12.12 12.87
N LYS A 147 5.79 -12.73 13.96
CA LYS A 147 5.13 -13.90 14.56
C LYS A 147 3.77 -13.51 15.15
N VAL A 148 2.74 -14.30 14.84
CA VAL A 148 1.37 -14.09 15.33
C VAL A 148 0.82 -15.35 15.99
N GLU A 149 -0.29 -15.20 16.72
CA GLU A 149 -0.89 -16.29 17.48
C GLU A 149 -1.57 -17.33 16.57
N HIS A 150 -1.67 -18.56 17.08
CA HIS A 150 -2.52 -19.59 16.49
C HIS A 150 -3.96 -19.42 16.98
N GLY A 151 -4.94 -19.80 16.15
CA GLY A 151 -6.35 -19.77 16.51
C GLY A 151 -7.17 -18.85 15.61
N PRO A 152 -6.94 -17.52 15.64
CA PRO A 152 -7.67 -16.59 14.78
C PRO A 152 -7.42 -16.85 13.29
N PRO A 153 -8.39 -16.55 12.41
CA PRO A 153 -8.22 -16.68 10.97
C PRO A 153 -7.06 -15.80 10.47
N ASP A 154 -6.52 -16.12 9.31
CA ASP A 154 -5.45 -15.33 8.68
C ASP A 154 -5.85 -13.86 8.49
N ASP A 155 -7.11 -13.63 8.14
CA ASP A 155 -7.69 -12.30 7.93
C ASP A 155 -7.47 -11.37 9.15
N ARG A 156 -7.40 -11.92 10.38
CA ARG A 156 -7.08 -11.16 11.59
C ARG A 156 -5.72 -10.45 11.52
N TYR A 157 -4.74 -11.08 10.85
CA TYR A 157 -3.34 -10.66 10.90
C TYR A 157 -2.74 -10.27 9.55
N VAL A 158 -3.26 -10.80 8.44
CA VAL A 158 -2.64 -10.65 7.10
C VAL A 158 -2.38 -9.19 6.75
N TYR A 159 -3.25 -8.26 7.15
CA TYR A 159 -3.11 -6.84 6.84
C TYR A 159 -1.93 -6.16 7.55
N LEU A 160 -1.28 -6.79 8.53
CA LEU A 160 0.00 -6.33 9.08
C LEU A 160 1.14 -6.34 8.05
N SER A 161 1.00 -7.05 6.94
CA SER A 161 2.00 -7.07 5.87
C SER A 161 2.14 -5.71 5.17
N ASP A 162 1.04 -4.94 5.09
CA ASP A 162 0.96 -3.66 4.38
C ASP A 162 -0.19 -2.78 4.89
N VAL A 163 -1.46 -3.14 4.59
CA VAL A 163 -2.62 -2.23 4.72
C VAL A 163 -2.71 -1.53 6.07
N LEU A 164 -2.60 -2.28 7.17
CA LEU A 164 -2.71 -1.73 8.52
C LEU A 164 -1.55 -0.76 8.83
N PRO A 165 -0.27 -1.16 8.74
CA PRO A 165 0.86 -0.25 8.96
C PRO A 165 0.87 0.96 8.03
N THR A 166 0.49 0.79 6.76
CA THR A 166 0.41 1.89 5.79
C THR A 166 -0.67 2.90 6.18
N ALA A 167 -1.87 2.43 6.52
CA ALA A 167 -2.94 3.28 7.01
C ALA A 167 -2.61 3.94 8.36
N TRP A 168 -1.96 3.21 9.27
CA TRP A 168 -1.53 3.72 10.57
C TRP A 168 -0.49 4.82 10.41
N GLN A 169 0.55 4.59 9.60
CA GLN A 169 1.54 5.60 9.24
C GLN A 169 0.87 6.83 8.65
N ALA A 170 -0.11 6.66 7.76
CA ALA A 170 -0.81 7.77 7.14
C ALA A 170 -1.53 8.65 8.18
N VAL A 171 -2.17 8.05 9.20
CA VAL A 171 -2.85 8.77 10.29
C VAL A 171 -1.85 9.44 11.23
N GLU A 172 -0.78 8.75 11.63
CA GLU A 172 0.27 9.33 12.48
C GLU A 172 1.01 10.48 11.78
N TYR A 173 1.25 10.35 10.48
CA TYR A 173 1.84 11.41 9.65
C TYR A 173 0.87 12.56 9.43
N ALA A 174 -0.44 12.30 9.35
CA ALA A 174 -1.44 13.35 9.31
C ALA A 174 -1.42 14.18 10.60
N SER A 175 -0.99 13.58 11.72
CA SER A 175 -0.83 14.23 13.03
C SER A 175 -2.09 15.01 13.40
N VAL A 176 -3.24 14.35 13.26
CA VAL A 176 -4.56 14.93 13.50
C VAL A 176 -4.61 15.38 14.96
N PRO A 177 -4.90 16.66 15.26
CA PRO A 177 -5.04 17.09 16.64
C PRO A 177 -6.25 16.41 17.29
N PRO A 178 -6.28 16.25 18.62
CA PRO A 178 -7.46 15.79 19.34
C PRO A 178 -8.70 16.59 18.93
N ASP A 179 -9.83 15.89 18.69
CA ASP A 179 -11.08 16.46 18.16
C ASP A 179 -10.97 17.15 16.79
N GLY A 180 -9.83 16.99 16.10
CA GLY A 180 -9.55 17.55 14.79
C GLY A 180 -10.36 16.90 13.66
N THR A 181 -10.44 17.60 12.53
CA THR A 181 -11.03 17.06 11.30
C THR A 181 -9.95 16.55 10.37
N VAL A 182 -10.06 15.29 9.93
CA VAL A 182 -9.24 14.72 8.87
C VAL A 182 -10.09 14.37 7.65
N VAL A 183 -9.57 14.70 6.47
CA VAL A 183 -10.15 14.25 5.19
C VAL A 183 -9.27 13.13 4.64
N VAL A 184 -9.88 12.02 4.20
CA VAL A 184 -9.20 10.94 3.50
C VAL A 184 -9.64 10.95 2.04
N LEU A 185 -8.70 11.23 1.13
CA LEU A 185 -8.90 11.15 -0.30
C LEU A 185 -8.61 9.72 -0.79
N GLY A 186 -9.60 9.10 -1.43
CA GLY A 186 -9.57 7.70 -1.81
C GLY A 186 -9.98 6.81 -0.65
N LEU A 187 -10.99 5.97 -0.87
CA LEU A 187 -11.51 4.97 0.08
C LEU A 187 -11.30 3.55 -0.46
N GLY A 188 -10.18 3.32 -1.15
CA GLY A 188 -9.66 1.97 -1.38
C GLY A 188 -9.16 1.33 -0.07
N PRO A 189 -8.50 0.17 -0.10
CA PRO A 189 -8.05 -0.52 1.12
C PRO A 189 -7.32 0.36 2.14
N ILE A 190 -6.31 1.11 1.69
CA ILE A 190 -5.54 1.99 2.57
C ILE A 190 -6.41 3.11 3.14
N GLY A 191 -7.22 3.76 2.31
CA GLY A 191 -8.04 4.89 2.73
C GLY A 191 -9.19 4.51 3.67
N ASP A 192 -9.88 3.40 3.41
CA ASP A 192 -10.90 2.85 4.31
C ASP A 192 -10.26 2.53 5.68
N MET A 193 -9.14 1.80 5.69
CA MET A 193 -8.45 1.48 6.94
C MET A 193 -7.93 2.73 7.65
N ALA A 194 -7.41 3.73 6.92
CA ALA A 194 -6.94 4.99 7.51
C ALA A 194 -8.10 5.78 8.13
N ALA A 195 -9.29 5.75 7.53
CA ALA A 195 -10.47 6.39 8.09
C ALA A 195 -10.92 5.72 9.41
N ARG A 196 -10.88 4.38 9.48
CA ARG A 196 -11.16 3.62 10.71
C ARG A 196 -10.14 3.89 11.81
N ILE A 197 -8.85 3.87 11.45
CA ILE A 197 -7.77 4.17 12.39
C ILE A 197 -7.89 5.62 12.88
N ALA A 198 -8.21 6.59 12.02
CA ALA A 198 -8.40 7.97 12.44
C ALA A 198 -9.53 8.12 13.48
N LEU A 199 -10.65 7.42 13.29
CA LEU A 199 -11.73 7.37 14.29
C LEU A 199 -11.25 6.73 15.60
N HIS A 200 -10.57 5.59 15.52
CA HIS A 200 -10.00 4.89 16.69
C HIS A 200 -9.00 5.77 17.45
N ARG A 201 -8.19 6.55 16.74
CA ARG A 201 -7.19 7.49 17.29
C ARG A 201 -7.80 8.80 17.80
N GLY A 202 -9.13 8.93 17.80
CA GLY A 202 -9.83 10.06 18.42
C GLY A 202 -9.94 11.30 17.55
N ALA A 203 -9.88 11.17 16.21
CA ALA A 203 -10.24 12.26 15.33
C ALA A 203 -11.72 12.64 15.57
N GLY A 204 -11.99 13.92 15.83
CA GLY A 204 -13.35 14.39 16.11
C GLY A 204 -14.27 14.30 14.89
N ARG A 205 -13.69 14.34 13.68
CA ARG A 205 -14.41 14.13 12.43
C ARG A 205 -13.53 13.52 11.36
N VAL A 206 -14.03 12.48 10.71
CA VAL A 206 -13.40 11.85 9.55
C VAL A 206 -14.30 12.01 8.34
N ILE A 207 -13.79 12.64 7.28
CA ILE A 207 -14.49 12.85 6.01
C ILE A 207 -13.80 11.99 4.96
N GLY A 208 -14.54 11.07 4.34
CA GLY A 208 -14.02 10.19 3.30
C GLY A 208 -14.48 10.63 1.92
N VAL A 209 -13.57 10.70 0.94
CA VAL A 209 -13.87 11.13 -0.42
C VAL A 209 -13.50 10.03 -1.42
N ASP A 210 -14.46 9.58 -2.21
CA ASP A 210 -14.24 8.62 -3.30
C ASP A 210 -15.27 8.87 -4.42
N LEU A 211 -15.12 8.16 -5.54
CA LEU A 211 -16.03 8.15 -6.69
C LEU A 211 -16.83 6.84 -6.80
N VAL A 212 -16.48 5.82 -6.01
CA VAL A 212 -17.11 4.49 -6.00
C VAL A 212 -18.17 4.44 -4.88
N PRO A 213 -19.46 4.28 -5.21
CA PRO A 213 -20.55 4.23 -4.22
C PRO A 213 -20.33 3.18 -3.11
N GLU A 214 -19.86 2.00 -3.47
CA GLU A 214 -19.63 0.87 -2.57
C GLU A 214 -18.59 1.22 -1.50
N ARG A 215 -17.52 1.93 -1.88
CA ARG A 215 -16.48 2.40 -0.96
C ARG A 215 -17.00 3.49 -0.03
N LEU A 216 -17.78 4.44 -0.56
CA LEU A 216 -18.44 5.49 0.24
C LEU A 216 -19.39 4.90 1.28
N ASN A 217 -20.24 3.95 0.86
CA ASN A 217 -21.21 3.29 1.75
C ASN A 217 -20.51 2.48 2.83
N ARG A 218 -19.44 1.75 2.47
CA ARG A 218 -18.63 0.99 3.42
C ARG A 218 -18.01 1.89 4.48
N ALA A 219 -17.38 2.99 4.10
CA ALA A 219 -16.80 3.93 5.05
C ALA A 219 -17.88 4.58 5.95
N ALA A 220 -19.04 4.94 5.36
CA ALA A 220 -20.15 5.52 6.10
C ALA A 220 -20.70 4.60 7.19
N ALA A 221 -20.72 3.28 6.95
CA ALA A 221 -21.11 2.30 7.95
C ALA A 221 -20.21 2.27 9.19
N HIS A 222 -18.98 2.80 9.09
CA HIS A 222 -18.03 2.95 10.19
C HIS A 222 -18.04 4.36 10.81
N GLY A 223 -18.99 5.23 10.46
CA GLY A 223 -19.10 6.58 11.03
C GLY A 223 -18.29 7.66 10.30
N VAL A 224 -17.73 7.35 9.14
CA VAL A 224 -17.09 8.33 8.25
C VAL A 224 -18.16 9.17 7.55
N ILE A 225 -17.91 10.45 7.32
CA ILE A 225 -18.77 11.32 6.52
C ILE A 225 -18.40 11.14 5.04
N PRO A 226 -19.22 10.49 4.19
CA PRO A 226 -18.88 10.27 2.80
C PRO A 226 -19.17 11.51 1.95
N LEU A 227 -18.21 11.93 1.13
CA LEU A 227 -18.40 12.92 0.08
C LEU A 227 -18.10 12.30 -1.29
N ASP A 228 -19.10 12.29 -2.16
CA ASP A 228 -18.98 11.76 -3.51
C ASP A 228 -18.27 12.75 -4.44
N TRP A 229 -17.08 12.40 -4.91
CA TRP A 229 -16.30 13.21 -5.84
C TRP A 229 -17.07 13.56 -7.13
N ARG A 230 -17.94 12.67 -7.61
CA ARG A 230 -18.73 12.89 -8.83
C ARG A 230 -19.74 14.01 -8.66
N ARG A 231 -20.16 14.28 -7.42
CA ARG A 231 -21.08 15.36 -7.06
C ARG A 231 -20.35 16.67 -6.85
N TYR A 232 -19.28 16.67 -6.07
CA TYR A 232 -18.60 17.90 -5.64
C TYR A 232 -17.47 18.32 -6.58
N GLY A 233 -16.67 17.38 -7.08
CA GLY A 233 -15.53 17.65 -7.94
C GLY A 233 -14.64 18.78 -7.42
N LYS A 234 -14.52 19.86 -8.21
CA LYS A 234 -13.70 21.03 -7.87
C LYS A 234 -14.24 21.85 -6.68
N ASP A 235 -15.51 21.66 -6.33
CA ASP A 235 -16.25 22.36 -5.26
C ASP A 235 -16.20 21.57 -3.93
N LEU A 236 -15.33 20.55 -3.85
CA LEU A 236 -15.07 19.79 -2.63
C LEU A 236 -14.57 20.64 -1.45
N PRO A 237 -13.72 21.69 -1.64
CA PRO A 237 -13.33 22.57 -0.54
C PRO A 237 -14.51 23.26 0.15
N GLU A 238 -15.53 23.64 -0.62
CA GLU A 238 -16.75 24.26 -0.10
C GLU A 238 -17.56 23.24 0.72
N ALA A 239 -17.65 21.99 0.26
CA ALA A 239 -18.30 20.92 1.02
C ALA A 239 -17.56 20.63 2.34
N VAL A 240 -16.22 20.57 2.33
CA VAL A 240 -15.43 20.38 3.56
C VAL A 240 -15.50 21.62 4.47
N ALA A 241 -15.64 22.81 3.91
CA ALA A 241 -15.80 24.05 4.68
C ALA A 241 -17.05 24.02 5.57
N GLU A 242 -18.15 23.39 5.12
CA GLU A 242 -19.38 23.20 5.92
C GLU A 242 -19.12 22.43 7.21
N TYR A 243 -18.15 21.50 7.21
CA TYR A 243 -17.79 20.70 8.37
C TYR A 243 -16.66 21.28 9.23
N THR A 244 -15.99 22.33 8.74
CA THR A 244 -14.75 22.85 9.34
C THR A 244 -14.83 24.34 9.71
N GLY A 245 -16.04 24.92 9.65
CA GLY A 245 -16.27 26.33 9.93
C GLY A 245 -15.51 27.25 8.96
N GLY A 246 -15.40 26.84 7.69
CA GLY A 246 -14.73 27.61 6.64
C GLY A 246 -13.20 27.52 6.61
N ARG A 247 -12.56 26.77 7.52
CA ARG A 247 -11.10 26.74 7.65
C ARG A 247 -10.41 25.75 6.71
N GLY A 248 -11.09 24.68 6.32
CA GLY A 248 -10.47 23.46 5.80
C GLY A 248 -10.13 22.47 6.93
N ALA A 249 -9.76 21.24 6.54
CA ALA A 249 -9.47 20.16 7.48
C ALA A 249 -8.13 20.37 8.20
N ASP A 250 -8.01 19.91 9.45
CA ASP A 250 -6.74 19.97 10.20
C ASP A 250 -5.65 19.14 9.52
N ALA A 251 -6.04 18.00 8.97
CA ALA A 251 -5.17 17.18 8.15
C ALA A 251 -5.91 16.57 6.95
N VAL A 252 -5.14 16.20 5.93
CA VAL A 252 -5.64 15.45 4.78
C VAL A 252 -4.72 14.27 4.50
N ILE A 253 -5.29 13.08 4.33
CA ILE A 253 -4.60 11.88 3.89
C ILE A 253 -4.88 11.68 2.40
N ASP A 254 -3.82 11.65 1.59
CA ASP A 254 -3.89 11.21 0.19
C ASP A 254 -3.59 9.72 0.12
N ALA A 255 -4.63 8.92 -0.12
CA ALA A 255 -4.55 7.48 -0.34
C ALA A 255 -4.92 7.11 -1.79
N VAL A 256 -4.67 8.01 -2.75
CA VAL A 256 -4.97 7.80 -4.18
C VAL A 256 -3.71 7.58 -5.03
N GLY A 257 -2.74 8.49 -4.96
CA GLY A 257 -1.50 8.38 -5.76
C GLY A 257 -1.72 8.53 -7.28
N MET A 258 -0.87 7.85 -8.07
CA MET A 258 -0.85 7.88 -9.55
C MET A 258 -2.18 7.54 -10.24
N GLU A 259 -3.12 6.89 -9.55
CA GLU A 259 -4.44 6.53 -10.10
C GLU A 259 -5.45 7.69 -10.05
N ALA A 260 -5.04 8.88 -9.61
CA ALA A 260 -5.93 10.02 -9.53
C ALA A 260 -6.66 10.23 -10.87
N HIS A 261 -7.99 10.33 -10.81
CA HIS A 261 -8.80 10.50 -12.01
C HIS A 261 -8.69 11.97 -12.44
N GLY A 262 -7.84 12.24 -13.43
CA GLY A 262 -7.60 13.59 -13.93
C GLY A 262 -6.80 13.59 -15.23
N SER A 263 -7.31 14.35 -16.21
CA SER A 263 -6.80 14.53 -17.58
C SER A 263 -6.72 13.27 -18.46
N PRO A 264 -7.66 13.07 -19.40
CA PRO A 264 -7.55 12.07 -20.47
C PRO A 264 -6.24 12.14 -21.26
N VAL A 265 -5.63 13.33 -21.33
CA VAL A 265 -4.34 13.57 -21.99
C VAL A 265 -3.20 12.92 -21.23
N ALA A 266 -3.15 13.05 -19.90
CA ALA A 266 -2.13 12.38 -19.06
C ALA A 266 -2.25 10.85 -19.14
N LYS A 267 -3.48 10.33 -19.16
CA LYS A 267 -3.74 8.89 -19.38
C LYS A 267 -3.28 8.41 -20.75
N GLY A 268 -3.46 9.22 -21.79
CA GLY A 268 -2.97 8.93 -23.14
C GLY A 268 -1.45 8.91 -23.23
N ALA A 269 -0.79 9.89 -22.61
CA ALA A 269 0.68 9.98 -22.57
C ALA A 269 1.32 8.79 -21.83
N GLN A 270 0.83 8.46 -20.62
CA GLN A 270 1.32 7.29 -19.86
C GLN A 270 1.17 5.99 -20.65
N ARG A 271 0.04 5.81 -21.36
CA ARG A 271 -0.18 4.64 -22.22
C ARG A 271 0.77 4.56 -23.41
N ALA A 272 1.14 5.71 -23.99
CA ALA A 272 2.05 5.76 -25.12
C ALA A 272 3.49 5.45 -24.69
N VAL A 273 3.92 5.90 -23.51
CA VAL A 273 5.25 5.59 -22.95
C VAL A 273 5.41 4.09 -22.74
N GLY A 274 4.40 3.42 -22.17
CA GLY A 274 4.41 1.95 -21.99
C GLY A 274 4.29 1.11 -23.26
N LEU A 275 4.30 1.73 -24.45
CA LEU A 275 4.39 1.04 -25.75
C LEU A 275 5.78 1.20 -26.40
N LEU A 276 6.66 2.01 -25.82
CA LEU A 276 8.03 2.17 -26.27
C LEU A 276 8.89 0.98 -25.80
N PRO A 277 10.00 0.67 -26.49
CA PRO A 277 10.98 -0.27 -25.98
C PRO A 277 11.50 0.14 -24.60
N ASP A 278 11.76 -0.82 -23.70
CA ASP A 278 12.14 -0.54 -22.31
C ASP A 278 13.37 0.36 -22.18
N ALA A 279 14.37 0.17 -23.06
CA ALA A 279 15.58 1.00 -23.13
C ALA A 279 15.30 2.49 -23.41
N VAL A 280 14.10 2.83 -23.88
CA VAL A 280 13.63 4.21 -24.10
C VAL A 280 12.57 4.61 -23.06
N ALA A 281 11.67 3.69 -22.70
CA ALA A 281 10.62 3.95 -21.74
C ALA A 281 11.16 4.22 -20.32
N GLN A 282 12.13 3.42 -19.84
CA GLN A 282 12.67 3.53 -18.49
C GLN A 282 13.33 4.91 -18.25
N PRO A 283 14.31 5.38 -19.06
CA PRO A 283 14.95 6.67 -18.81
C PRO A 283 13.98 7.84 -18.96
N LEU A 284 12.97 7.71 -19.83
CA LEU A 284 11.95 8.73 -20.00
C LEU A 284 11.04 8.83 -18.77
N MET A 285 10.66 7.70 -18.17
CA MET A 285 9.88 7.67 -16.94
C MET A 285 10.70 8.23 -15.76
N GLU A 286 11.96 7.84 -15.63
CA GLU A 286 12.86 8.28 -14.55
C GLU A 286 13.21 9.77 -14.59
N HIS A 287 13.28 10.39 -15.78
CA HIS A 287 13.73 11.77 -15.92
C HIS A 287 12.65 12.75 -16.36
N ALA A 288 11.56 12.26 -16.97
CA ALA A 288 10.48 13.09 -17.51
C ALA A 288 9.09 12.58 -17.15
N GLY A 289 8.98 11.64 -16.21
CA GLY A 289 7.71 11.19 -15.66
C GLY A 289 6.94 12.35 -15.02
N VAL A 290 5.64 12.42 -15.32
CA VAL A 290 4.69 13.35 -14.70
C VAL A 290 3.48 12.54 -14.24
N ASP A 291 3.13 12.70 -12.97
CA ASP A 291 2.01 12.01 -12.36
C ASP A 291 0.69 12.75 -12.52
N ARG A 292 -0.37 12.06 -12.11
CA ARG A 292 -1.70 12.66 -11.95
C ARG A 292 -1.79 13.33 -10.59
N LEU A 293 -1.40 14.59 -10.52
CA LEU A 293 -1.32 15.37 -9.27
C LEU A 293 -2.67 15.86 -8.72
N ALA A 294 -3.80 15.46 -9.32
CA ALA A 294 -5.11 15.99 -8.96
C ALA A 294 -5.49 15.73 -7.49
N ALA A 295 -5.18 14.54 -6.96
CA ALA A 295 -5.44 14.21 -5.55
C ALA A 295 -4.54 15.04 -4.61
N LEU A 296 -3.23 15.06 -4.86
CA LEU A 296 -2.27 15.84 -4.07
C LEU A 296 -2.60 17.34 -4.04
N HIS A 297 -2.86 17.94 -5.20
CA HIS A 297 -3.25 19.37 -5.27
C HIS A 297 -4.60 19.62 -4.59
N MET A 298 -5.54 18.68 -4.69
CA MET A 298 -6.80 18.78 -3.95
C MET A 298 -6.57 18.68 -2.44
N ALA A 299 -5.69 17.78 -1.97
CA ALA A 299 -5.34 17.69 -0.56
C ALA A 299 -4.80 19.02 -0.02
N MET A 300 -3.91 19.67 -0.78
CA MET A 300 -3.40 21.00 -0.47
C MET A 300 -4.50 22.08 -0.46
N ARG A 301 -5.55 21.96 -1.27
CA ARG A 301 -6.70 22.88 -1.24
C ARG A 301 -7.56 22.67 0.02
N LEU A 302 -7.78 21.41 0.41
CA LEU A 302 -8.66 21.01 1.51
C LEU A 302 -8.07 21.25 2.90
N VAL A 303 -6.75 21.10 3.05
CA VAL A 303 -6.08 21.27 4.35
C VAL A 303 -6.11 22.74 4.78
N ARG A 304 -6.38 23.05 6.05
CA ARG A 304 -6.34 24.42 6.54
C ARG A 304 -4.91 25.00 6.50
N ARG A 305 -4.80 26.32 6.67
CA ARG A 305 -3.50 26.97 6.95
C ARG A 305 -2.84 26.34 8.19
N GLY A 306 -1.55 26.02 8.09
CA GLY A 306 -0.77 25.34 9.12
C GLY A 306 -1.14 23.87 9.36
N GLY A 307 -1.97 23.28 8.50
CA GLY A 307 -2.35 21.86 8.59
C GLY A 307 -1.38 20.94 7.87
N THR A 308 -1.65 19.64 7.97
CA THR A 308 -0.76 18.58 7.47
C THR A 308 -1.40 17.81 6.32
N VAL A 309 -0.63 17.58 5.25
CA VAL A 309 -0.96 16.60 4.21
C VAL A 309 -0.07 15.39 4.42
N SER A 310 -0.70 14.24 4.61
CA SER A 310 -0.06 12.94 4.71
C SER A 310 -0.27 12.19 3.41
N VAL A 311 0.81 11.85 2.71
CA VAL A 311 0.74 11.21 1.39
C VAL A 311 1.16 9.75 1.52
N SER A 312 0.17 8.88 1.39
CA SER A 312 0.35 7.42 1.34
C SER A 312 0.22 6.88 -0.08
N GLY A 313 -0.46 7.61 -0.97
CA GLY A 313 -0.52 7.28 -2.40
C GLY A 313 0.86 7.32 -3.04
N VAL A 314 1.13 6.37 -3.94
CA VAL A 314 2.40 6.32 -4.67
C VAL A 314 2.44 7.42 -5.71
N TYR A 315 3.56 8.13 -5.78
CA TYR A 315 3.95 9.09 -6.81
C TYR A 315 5.36 8.72 -7.29
N GLY A 316 5.59 8.74 -8.61
CA GLY A 316 6.87 8.40 -9.25
C GLY A 316 7.33 9.42 -10.31
N GLY A 317 6.60 10.53 -10.49
CA GLY A 317 6.91 11.57 -11.47
C GLY A 317 8.12 12.41 -11.06
N ALA A 318 9.18 12.39 -11.87
CA ALA A 318 10.40 13.15 -11.61
C ALA A 318 10.25 14.67 -11.80
N LEU A 319 9.27 15.12 -12.61
CA LEU A 319 9.09 16.54 -12.98
C LEU A 319 7.78 17.15 -12.47
N ASP A 320 7.21 16.59 -11.40
CA ASP A 320 5.90 16.99 -10.91
C ASP A 320 5.88 18.44 -10.40
N PRO A 321 5.03 19.32 -10.98
CA PRO A 321 4.95 20.71 -10.54
C PRO A 321 4.29 20.85 -9.16
N MET A 322 5.08 21.29 -8.19
CA MET A 322 4.62 21.57 -6.83
C MET A 322 4.22 23.04 -6.65
N PRO A 323 3.03 23.33 -6.08
CA PRO A 323 2.54 24.70 -5.90
C PRO A 323 3.21 25.38 -4.68
N LEU A 324 4.53 25.58 -4.74
CA LEU A 324 5.34 26.06 -3.62
C LEU A 324 4.86 27.39 -3.04
N LEU A 325 4.38 28.33 -3.88
CA LEU A 325 3.80 29.58 -3.40
C LEU A 325 2.66 29.33 -2.41
N THR A 326 1.72 28.45 -2.78
CA THR A 326 0.56 28.09 -1.94
C THR A 326 1.00 27.32 -0.70
N MET A 327 1.92 26.35 -0.85
CA MET A 327 2.41 25.54 0.27
C MET A 327 3.11 26.41 1.31
N PHE A 328 3.98 27.32 0.85
CA PHE A 328 4.72 28.24 1.70
C PHE A 328 3.78 29.25 2.38
N ASP A 329 2.92 29.93 1.62
CA ASP A 329 1.98 30.93 2.16
C ASP A 329 1.04 30.32 3.22
N ARG A 330 0.57 29.10 2.99
CA ARG A 330 -0.36 28.42 3.91
C ARG A 330 0.36 27.60 4.98
N GLN A 331 1.69 27.58 4.99
CA GLN A 331 2.50 26.78 5.92
C GLN A 331 2.07 25.31 5.95
N ILE A 332 1.84 24.72 4.77
CA ILE A 332 1.42 23.32 4.67
C ILE A 332 2.59 22.43 5.06
N GLN A 333 2.36 21.53 6.01
CA GLN A 333 3.27 20.46 6.36
C GLN A 333 2.98 19.26 5.46
N LEU A 334 4.03 18.66 4.90
CA LEU A 334 3.91 17.51 4.01
C LEU A 334 4.74 16.35 4.57
N ARG A 335 4.10 15.21 4.78
CA ARG A 335 4.75 13.97 5.23
C ARG A 335 4.36 12.85 4.28
N MET A 336 5.30 12.00 3.90
CA MET A 336 5.10 10.99 2.88
C MET A 336 6.13 9.85 2.99
N GLY A 337 5.92 8.80 2.22
CA GLY A 337 6.88 7.72 2.03
C GLY A 337 6.22 6.36 2.06
N GLN A 338 6.97 5.35 1.64
CA GLN A 338 6.61 3.95 1.85
C GLN A 338 6.39 3.69 3.35
N ALA A 339 5.46 2.79 3.68
CA ALA A 339 5.26 2.39 5.05
C ALA A 339 6.52 1.76 5.64
N ASN A 340 6.80 2.13 6.89
CA ASN A 340 7.81 1.50 7.72
C ASN A 340 7.11 0.44 8.58
N VAL A 341 6.76 -0.71 7.99
CA VAL A 341 5.79 -1.65 8.59
C VAL A 341 6.12 -2.00 10.04
N LEU A 342 7.34 -2.48 10.28
CA LEU A 342 7.77 -2.93 11.60
C LEU A 342 7.79 -1.83 12.66
N ARG A 343 7.85 -0.54 12.26
CA ARG A 343 7.73 0.60 13.19
C ARG A 343 6.40 0.60 13.94
N TRP A 344 5.33 0.20 13.26
CA TRP A 344 3.95 0.35 13.76
C TRP A 344 3.37 -0.96 14.34
N VAL A 345 3.99 -2.10 14.05
CA VAL A 345 3.55 -3.41 14.56
C VAL A 345 3.32 -3.44 16.08
N PRO A 346 4.19 -2.87 16.94
CA PRO A 346 3.96 -2.89 18.38
C PRO A 346 2.69 -2.14 18.84
N GLU A 347 2.24 -1.15 18.08
CA GLU A 347 1.01 -0.39 18.37
C GLU A 347 -0.23 -1.06 17.79
N ILE A 348 -0.10 -1.70 16.62
CA ILE A 348 -1.22 -2.31 15.89
C ILE A 348 -1.55 -3.70 16.41
N LEU A 349 -0.54 -4.56 16.62
CA LEU A 349 -0.75 -5.97 16.95
C LEU A 349 -1.64 -6.19 18.19
N PRO A 350 -1.52 -5.39 19.28
CA PRO A 350 -2.43 -5.51 20.43
C PRO A 350 -3.90 -5.21 20.13
N LEU A 351 -4.20 -4.50 19.04
CA LEU A 351 -5.58 -4.18 18.60
C LEU A 351 -6.22 -5.29 17.75
N LEU A 352 -5.45 -6.34 17.42
CA LEU A 352 -5.92 -7.48 16.62
C LEU A 352 -6.41 -8.61 17.53
N ASP A 353 -7.13 -8.23 18.58
CA ASP A 353 -7.82 -9.11 19.50
C ASP A 353 -9.28 -9.36 19.08
N ASP A 354 -10.01 -10.13 19.88
CA ASP A 354 -11.37 -10.54 19.57
C ASP A 354 -12.42 -9.43 19.61
N GLU A 355 -12.07 -8.23 20.10
CA GLU A 355 -12.96 -7.07 20.00
C GLU A 355 -13.03 -6.53 18.56
N ASP A 356 -12.03 -6.86 17.73
CA ASP A 356 -11.89 -6.44 16.33
C ASP A 356 -12.22 -4.95 16.12
N VAL A 357 -11.60 -4.09 16.94
CA VAL A 357 -11.91 -2.65 16.99
C VAL A 357 -11.64 -1.93 15.65
N LEU A 358 -10.84 -2.53 14.77
CA LEU A 358 -10.54 -2.02 13.42
C LEU A 358 -11.38 -2.70 12.32
N GLY A 359 -12.13 -3.75 12.64
CA GLY A 359 -12.98 -4.48 11.69
C GLY A 359 -12.18 -5.23 10.62
N VAL A 360 -11.07 -5.87 11.01
CA VAL A 360 -10.16 -6.60 10.11
C VAL A 360 -10.71 -7.94 9.67
N ASP A 361 -11.49 -8.64 10.49
CA ASP A 361 -11.98 -10.00 10.17
C ASP A 361 -12.96 -10.00 8.98
N HIS A 362 -13.55 -8.85 8.69
CA HIS A 362 -14.46 -8.63 7.57
C HIS A 362 -13.94 -7.52 6.63
N PHE A 363 -12.62 -7.31 6.65
CA PHE A 363 -12.02 -6.28 5.81
C PHE A 363 -11.94 -6.70 4.34
N ALA A 364 -11.58 -7.95 4.07
CA ALA A 364 -11.64 -8.52 2.73
C ALA A 364 -13.09 -8.55 2.24
N THR A 365 -13.31 -7.99 1.05
CA THR A 365 -14.58 -8.13 0.32
C THR A 365 -14.65 -9.46 -0.44
N HIS A 366 -13.49 -10.02 -0.79
CA HIS A 366 -13.38 -11.22 -1.61
C HIS A 366 -12.25 -12.11 -1.07
N ALA A 367 -12.49 -13.41 -1.06
CA ALA A 367 -11.48 -14.44 -0.90
C ALA A 367 -11.54 -15.37 -2.11
N MET A 368 -10.43 -15.56 -2.81
CA MET A 368 -10.38 -16.31 -4.06
C MET A 368 -9.21 -17.30 -4.04
N PRO A 369 -9.30 -18.48 -4.68
CA PRO A 369 -8.15 -19.35 -4.88
C PRO A 369 -7.04 -18.62 -5.66
N LEU A 370 -5.77 -18.96 -5.40
CA LEU A 370 -4.63 -18.41 -6.13
C LEU A 370 -4.80 -18.53 -7.65
N GLU A 371 -5.36 -19.64 -8.12
CA GLU A 371 -5.65 -19.98 -9.52
C GLU A 371 -6.59 -18.98 -10.20
N GLU A 372 -7.42 -18.25 -9.43
CA GLU A 372 -8.28 -17.20 -9.96
C GLU A 372 -7.64 -15.81 -9.90
N ALA A 373 -6.35 -15.68 -9.55
CA ALA A 373 -5.66 -14.40 -9.50
C ALA A 373 -5.82 -13.54 -10.78
N PRO A 374 -5.68 -14.07 -12.02
CA PRO A 374 -5.88 -13.26 -13.22
C PRO A 374 -7.26 -12.58 -13.29
N LYS A 375 -8.30 -13.31 -12.85
CA LYS A 375 -9.67 -12.78 -12.75
C LYS A 375 -9.77 -11.74 -11.63
N ALA A 376 -9.15 -11.99 -10.48
CA ALA A 376 -9.10 -11.03 -9.37
C ALA A 376 -8.46 -9.70 -9.79
N TYR A 377 -7.31 -9.74 -10.50
CA TYR A 377 -6.65 -8.56 -11.04
C TYR A 377 -7.54 -7.76 -11.99
N ALA A 378 -8.23 -8.44 -12.92
CA ALA A 378 -9.16 -7.79 -13.84
C ALA A 378 -10.35 -7.13 -13.10
N MET A 379 -11.00 -7.87 -12.21
CA MET A 379 -12.11 -7.36 -11.40
C MET A 379 -11.69 -6.17 -10.54
N PHE A 380 -10.49 -6.23 -9.94
CA PHE A 380 -9.97 -5.17 -9.09
C PHE A 380 -9.66 -3.90 -9.89
N GLN A 381 -9.05 -4.03 -11.07
CA GLN A 381 -8.82 -2.91 -11.98
C GLN A 381 -10.14 -2.26 -12.43
N GLU A 382 -11.14 -3.06 -12.75
CA GLU A 382 -12.46 -2.60 -13.22
C GLU A 382 -13.35 -2.10 -12.09
N LYS A 383 -12.95 -2.32 -10.82
CA LYS A 383 -13.76 -2.06 -9.62
C LYS A 383 -15.11 -2.76 -9.71
N ALA A 384 -15.10 -3.96 -10.29
CA ALA A 384 -16.29 -4.78 -10.50
C ALA A 384 -16.73 -5.45 -9.21
N ASP A 385 -18.02 -5.79 -9.12
CA ASP A 385 -18.60 -6.60 -8.04
C ASP A 385 -18.36 -6.05 -6.62
N GLY A 386 -18.20 -4.73 -6.49
CA GLY A 386 -17.91 -4.09 -5.19
C GLY A 386 -16.56 -4.48 -4.59
N MET A 387 -15.61 -4.97 -5.39
CA MET A 387 -14.29 -5.37 -4.91
C MET A 387 -13.50 -4.19 -4.33
N VAL A 388 -13.18 -4.27 -3.04
CA VAL A 388 -12.33 -3.29 -2.33
C VAL A 388 -11.02 -3.93 -1.92
N LYS A 389 -11.07 -5.06 -1.20
CA LYS A 389 -9.89 -5.82 -0.79
C LYS A 389 -10.11 -7.30 -1.10
N THR A 390 -9.10 -7.94 -1.67
CA THR A 390 -9.11 -9.35 -2.04
C THR A 390 -7.95 -10.07 -1.37
N LEU A 391 -8.24 -11.25 -0.82
CA LEU A 391 -7.23 -12.20 -0.36
C LEU A 391 -7.22 -13.41 -1.29
N LEU A 392 -6.05 -13.74 -1.82
CA LEU A 392 -5.81 -14.99 -2.53
C LEU A 392 -5.44 -16.08 -1.52
N LYS A 393 -5.95 -17.28 -1.73
CA LYS A 393 -5.71 -18.48 -0.92
C LYS A 393 -4.93 -19.50 -1.78
N PRO A 394 -3.61 -19.60 -1.60
CA PRO A 394 -2.76 -20.61 -2.25
C PRO A 394 -3.10 -22.06 -1.89
#